data_AF-A0AAW2E3S9-F1
#
_entry.id   AF-A0AAW2E3S9-F1
#
_cell.length_a   1.000
_cell.length_b   1.000
_cell.length_c   1.000
_cell.angle_alpha   90.00
_cell.angle_beta   90.00
_cell.angle_gamma   90.00
#
_symmetry.space_group_name_H-M   'P 1'
#
loop_
_entity.id
_entity.type
_entity.pdbx_description
1 polymer ?
#
loop_
_entity_poly.entity_id
_entity_poly.type
_entity_poly.pdbx_seq_one_letter_code
_entity_poly.pdbx_strand_id
1 'polypeptide(L)'
;MRFFEDLVHNRAFDEAEEYVDGFTDLHENSFSTKIYFKLRKQKFLETLEDGERCRALTMLMQEFRDFAPYNRSLCGEAAALLTVDDFRTHQVLTSHREINEARRLAMNENRRCIQMNPVFHGKLQPLNIESTLQGAIMYGNSEN
;
A
#
# COMPACT_ATOMS: atom_id res chain seq x y z
N MET A 1 5.27 -2.90 -11.07
CA MET A 1 4.06 -2.11 -10.77
C MET A 1 2.75 -2.87 -10.96
N ARG A 2 2.50 -3.56 -12.08
CA ARG A 2 1.23 -4.31 -12.28
C ARG A 2 0.90 -5.26 -11.13
N PHE A 3 1.86 -6.06 -10.70
CA PHE A 3 1.69 -6.99 -9.57
C PHE A 3 1.21 -6.29 -8.28
N PHE A 4 1.85 -5.18 -7.88
CA PHE A 4 1.42 -4.40 -6.73
C PHE A 4 0.00 -3.83 -6.90
N GLU A 5 -0.34 -3.38 -8.11
CA GLU A 5 -1.70 -2.91 -8.42
C GLU A 5 -2.74 -4.04 -8.28
N ASP A 6 -2.40 -5.25 -8.72
CA ASP A 6 -3.27 -6.43 -8.59
C ASP A 6 -3.48 -6.82 -7.12
N LEU A 7 -2.42 -6.78 -6.29
CA LEU A 7 -2.54 -7.05 -4.85
C LEU A 7 -3.50 -6.07 -4.18
N VAL A 8 -3.30 -4.76 -4.41
CA VAL A 8 -4.21 -3.73 -3.89
C VAL A 8 -5.62 -3.97 -4.41
N HIS A 9 -5.80 -4.22 -5.72
CA HIS A 9 -7.09 -4.48 -6.34
C HIS A 9 -7.86 -5.64 -5.69
N ASN A 10 -7.15 -6.69 -5.27
CA ASN A 10 -7.72 -7.90 -4.70
C ASN A 10 -7.88 -7.88 -3.17
N ARG A 11 -7.75 -6.72 -2.51
CA ARG A 11 -7.75 -6.56 -1.05
C ARG A 11 -6.62 -7.32 -0.33
N ALA A 12 -5.57 -7.73 -1.04
CA ALA A 12 -4.38 -8.39 -0.49
C ALA A 12 -3.42 -7.35 0.10
N PHE A 13 -3.88 -6.62 1.12
CA PHE A 13 -3.18 -5.46 1.67
C PHE A 13 -1.91 -5.84 2.45
N ASP A 14 -1.92 -7.01 3.10
CA ASP A 14 -0.77 -7.49 3.87
C ASP A 14 0.36 -7.92 2.90
N GLU A 15 0.02 -8.63 1.84
CA GLU A 15 0.96 -8.99 0.77
C GLU A 15 1.42 -7.76 -0.02
N ALA A 16 0.55 -6.75 -0.20
CA ALA A 16 0.93 -5.49 -0.81
C ALA A 16 1.95 -4.72 0.04
N GLU A 17 1.80 -4.76 1.37
CA GLU A 17 2.75 -4.16 2.31
C GLU A 17 4.08 -4.92 2.31
N GLU A 18 4.05 -6.25 2.39
CA GLU A 18 5.25 -7.11 2.28
C GLU A 18 6.01 -6.88 0.96
N TYR A 19 5.28 -6.68 -0.14
CA TYR A 19 5.89 -6.31 -1.41
C TYR A 19 6.63 -4.97 -1.33
N VAL A 20 6.12 -3.99 -0.58
CA VAL A 20 6.76 -2.68 -0.39
C VAL A 20 7.98 -2.78 0.53
N ASP A 21 7.94 -3.64 1.56
CA ASP A 21 9.07 -3.92 2.47
C ASP A 21 10.32 -4.35 1.69
N GLY A 22 10.16 -5.03 0.56
CA GLY A 22 11.27 -5.40 -0.33
C GLY A 22 12.03 -4.23 -0.96
N PHE A 23 11.51 -3.00 -0.88
CA PHE A 23 12.10 -1.80 -1.47
C PHE A 23 12.43 -0.69 -0.48
N THR A 24 11.66 -0.56 0.60
CA THR A 24 11.76 0.56 1.54
C THR A 24 11.10 0.26 2.88
N ASP A 25 11.58 0.88 3.95
CA ASP A 25 10.95 0.82 5.27
C ASP A 25 9.94 1.95 5.50
N LEU A 26 9.02 1.77 6.45
CA LEU A 26 7.95 2.72 6.79
C LEU A 26 8.47 4.14 7.10
N HIS A 27 9.63 4.24 7.75
CA HIS A 27 10.21 5.50 8.20
C HIS A 27 11.34 6.02 7.29
N GLU A 28 11.65 5.35 6.18
CA GLU A 28 12.79 5.67 5.31
C GLU A 28 12.71 7.10 4.74
N ASN A 29 11.53 7.50 4.25
CA ASN A 29 11.26 8.86 3.83
C ASN A 29 9.75 9.14 3.77
N SER A 30 9.38 10.40 3.51
CA SER A 30 7.99 10.84 3.51
C SER A 30 7.13 10.17 2.43
N PHE A 31 7.70 9.77 1.28
CA PHE A 31 6.97 9.02 0.27
C PHE A 31 6.73 7.58 0.73
N SER A 32 7.73 6.93 1.34
CA SER A 32 7.58 5.60 1.95
C SER A 32 6.48 5.62 3.01
N THR A 33 6.57 6.52 4.01
CA THR A 33 5.53 6.67 5.05
C THR A 33 4.14 6.88 4.45
N LYS A 34 4.03 7.64 3.36
CA LYS A 34 2.75 7.90 2.69
C LYS A 34 2.20 6.66 1.96
N ILE A 35 3.04 5.77 1.43
CA ILE A 35 2.62 4.51 0.81
C ILE A 35 2.01 3.59 1.89
N TYR A 36 2.74 3.32 2.97
CA TYR A 36 2.25 2.49 4.08
C TYR A 36 0.96 3.05 4.68
N PHE A 37 0.92 4.35 4.94
CA PHE A 37 -0.27 5.00 5.48
C PHE A 37 -1.50 4.78 4.58
N LYS A 38 -1.34 4.89 3.25
CA LYS A 38 -2.44 4.71 2.31
C LYS A 38 -2.93 3.27 2.24
N LEU A 39 -2.02 2.29 2.27
CA LEU A 39 -2.38 0.86 2.31
C LEU A 39 -3.18 0.53 3.57
N ARG A 40 -2.62 0.83 4.74
CA ARG A 40 -3.26 0.57 6.04
C ARG A 40 -4.57 1.35 6.22
N LYS A 41 -4.65 2.58 5.70
CA LYS A 41 -5.91 3.35 5.66
C LYS A 41 -6.98 2.67 4.80
N GLN A 42 -6.64 2.21 3.61
CA GLN A 42 -7.60 1.52 2.74
C GLN A 42 -8.08 0.22 3.38
N LYS A 43 -7.15 -0.60 3.91
CA LYS A 43 -7.45 -1.82 4.66
C LYS A 43 -8.38 -1.55 5.85
N PHE A 44 -8.14 -0.48 6.59
CA PHE A 44 -8.96 -0.08 7.74
C PHE A 44 -10.39 0.28 7.33
N LEU A 45 -10.56 1.09 6.28
CA LEU A 45 -11.88 1.53 5.81
C LEU A 45 -12.68 0.36 5.22
N GLU A 46 -12.04 -0.53 4.46
CA GLU A 46 -12.70 -1.73 3.94
C GLU A 46 -13.05 -2.72 5.08
N THR A 47 -12.25 -2.78 6.15
CA THR A 47 -12.59 -3.54 7.37
C THR A 47 -13.80 -2.96 8.12
N LEU A 48 -13.91 -1.63 8.20
CA LEU A 48 -15.10 -0.98 8.77
C LEU A 48 -16.35 -1.26 7.94
N GLU A 49 -16.22 -1.27 6.61
CA GLU A 49 -17.30 -1.57 5.68
C GLU A 49 -17.80 -3.02 5.82
N ASP A 50 -16.88 -3.97 6.02
CA ASP A 50 -17.22 -5.38 6.28
C ASP A 50 -17.86 -5.57 7.68
N GLY A 51 -17.99 -4.50 8.49
CA GLY A 51 -18.59 -4.51 9.82
C GLY A 51 -17.66 -5.02 10.93
N GLU A 52 -16.40 -5.30 10.61
CA GLU A 52 -15.42 -5.90 11.51
C GLU A 52 -14.76 -4.87 12.45
N ARG A 53 -15.57 -4.21 13.28
CA ARG A 53 -15.12 -3.13 14.18
C ARG A 53 -14.02 -3.56 15.16
N CYS A 54 -14.07 -4.81 15.66
CA CYS A 54 -13.01 -5.34 16.54
C CYS A 54 -11.67 -5.43 15.80
N ARG A 55 -11.66 -5.92 14.55
CA ARG A 55 -10.44 -5.99 13.73
C ARG A 55 -9.93 -4.58 13.43
N ALA A 56 -10.81 -3.66 13.07
CA ALA A 56 -10.45 -2.26 12.84
C ALA A 56 -9.83 -1.59 14.09
N LEU A 57 -10.35 -1.87 15.29
CA LEU A 57 -9.75 -1.39 16.54
C LEU A 57 -8.34 -1.97 16.76
N THR A 58 -8.14 -3.26 16.51
CA THR A 58 -6.81 -3.89 16.58
C THR A 58 -5.82 -3.21 15.64
N MET A 59 -6.23 -2.91 14.40
CA MET A 59 -5.41 -2.17 13.44
C MET A 59 -5.03 -0.78 13.95
N LEU A 60 -5.94 -0.06 14.62
CA LEU A 60 -5.60 1.24 15.21
C LEU A 60 -4.53 1.13 16.30
N MET A 61 -4.63 0.12 17.15
CA MET A 61 -3.71 -0.08 18.27
C MET A 61 -2.33 -0.57 17.84
N GLN A 62 -2.27 -1.36 16.76
CA GLN A 62 -1.06 -2.06 16.32
C GLN A 62 -0.41 -1.41 15.10
N GLU A 63 -1.18 -1.08 14.07
CA GLU A 63 -0.66 -0.61 12.78
C GLU A 63 -0.65 0.92 12.68
N PHE A 64 -1.67 1.62 13.21
CA PHE A 64 -1.75 3.08 13.06
C PHE A 64 -0.86 3.83 14.04
N ARG A 65 -0.47 3.17 15.13
CA ARG A 65 0.42 3.73 16.15
C ARG A 65 1.78 4.13 15.56
N ASP A 66 2.25 3.41 14.54
CA ASP A 66 3.50 3.71 13.84
C ASP A 66 3.48 5.11 13.19
N PHE A 67 2.29 5.66 12.90
CA PHE A 67 2.14 6.99 12.32
C PHE A 67 2.00 8.13 13.35
N ALA A 68 1.94 7.82 14.64
CA ALA A 68 1.78 8.82 15.70
C ALA A 68 2.83 9.96 15.67
N PRO A 69 4.11 9.73 15.30
CA PRO A 69 5.09 10.82 15.16
C PRO A 69 4.74 11.83 14.05
N TYR A 70 4.00 11.40 13.01
CA TYR A 70 3.66 12.23 11.85
C TYR A 70 2.30 12.90 11.99
N ASN A 71 1.35 12.25 12.66
CA ASN A 71 0.05 12.80 12.94
C ASN A 71 -0.50 12.28 14.29
N ARG A 72 -0.45 13.14 15.31
CA ARG A 72 -0.92 12.80 16.66
C ARG A 72 -2.44 12.65 16.75
N SER A 73 -3.21 13.33 15.89
CA SER A 73 -4.68 13.23 15.92
C SER A 73 -5.21 12.02 15.15
N LEU A 74 -4.38 11.36 14.33
CA LEU A 74 -4.78 10.26 13.47
C LEU A 74 -5.55 9.15 14.21
N CYS A 75 -5.00 8.64 15.32
CA CYS A 75 -5.63 7.56 16.07
C CYS A 75 -6.97 7.99 16.66
N GLY A 76 -7.09 9.25 17.11
CA GLY A 76 -8.34 9.79 17.63
C GLY A 76 -9.40 9.98 16.54
N GLU A 77 -9.01 10.53 15.39
CA GLU A 77 -9.88 10.68 14.22
C GLU A 77 -10.37 9.32 13.71
N ALA A 78 -9.47 8.35 13.58
CA ALA A 78 -9.84 7.02 13.12
C ALA A 78 -10.66 6.23 14.15
N ALA A 79 -10.44 6.44 15.45
CA ALA A 79 -11.29 5.87 16.49
C ALA A 79 -12.72 6.41 16.43
N ALA A 80 -12.92 7.69 16.07
CA ALA A 80 -14.26 8.24 15.87
C ALA A 80 -15.02 7.55 14.71
N LEU A 81 -14.31 7.00 13.72
CA LEU A 81 -14.93 6.24 12.63
C LEU A 81 -15.45 4.87 13.08
N LEU A 82 -15.00 4.33 14.22
CA LEU A 82 -15.53 3.07 14.76
C LEU A 82 -16.95 3.23 15.32
N THR A 83 -17.30 4.43 15.78
CA THR A 83 -18.56 4.71 16.48
C THR A 83 -19.70 5.12 15.56
N VAL A 84 -19.42 5.40 14.29
CA VAL A 84 -20.44 5.76 13.30
C VAL A 84 -21.00 4.51 12.61
N ASP A 85 -22.28 4.55 12.27
CA ASP A 85 -22.95 3.46 11.54
C ASP A 85 -22.45 3.38 10.09
N ASP A 86 -22.32 4.54 9.44
CA ASP A 86 -21.74 4.67 8.09
C ASP A 86 -20.69 5.79 8.05
N PHE A 87 -19.42 5.39 7.97
CA PHE A 87 -18.29 6.33 7.89
C PHE A 87 -18.29 7.14 6.59
N ARG A 88 -19.05 6.74 5.56
CA ARG A 88 -19.15 7.46 4.27
C ARG A 88 -19.99 8.75 4.38
N THR A 89 -20.65 8.95 5.52
CA THR A 89 -21.31 10.23 5.84
C THR A 89 -20.28 11.33 6.15
N HIS A 90 -19.04 10.96 6.43
CA HIS A 90 -17.95 11.91 6.65
C HIS A 90 -17.53 12.57 5.32
N GLN A 91 -17.50 13.91 5.27
CA GLN A 91 -17.30 14.69 4.03
C GLN A 91 -16.07 14.26 3.20
N VAL A 92 -14.97 13.93 3.88
CA VAL A 92 -13.70 13.50 3.26
C VAL A 92 -13.73 12.04 2.76
N LEU A 93 -14.63 11.21 3.28
CA LEU A 93 -14.75 9.78 2.96
C LEU A 93 -15.89 9.48 1.99
N THR A 94 -16.56 10.51 1.47
CA THR A 94 -17.67 10.36 0.51
C THR A 94 -17.27 9.56 -0.75
N SER A 95 -15.99 9.61 -1.14
CA SER A 95 -15.45 8.81 -2.27
C SER A 95 -15.49 7.30 -2.04
N HIS A 96 -15.69 6.84 -0.80
CA HIS A 96 -15.79 5.42 -0.43
C HIS A 96 -17.22 4.86 -0.60
N ARG A 97 -18.14 5.63 -1.17
CA ARG A 97 -19.43 5.10 -1.67
C ARG A 97 -19.23 4.05 -2.77
N GLU A 98 -18.18 4.18 -3.57
CA GLU A 98 -17.78 3.18 -4.55
C GLU A 98 -16.38 2.66 -4.19
N ILE A 99 -16.32 1.49 -3.55
CA ILE A 99 -15.08 0.88 -3.05
C ILE A 99 -14.03 0.73 -4.15
N ASN A 100 -14.46 0.27 -5.33
CA ASN A 100 -13.57 0.05 -6.47
C ASN A 100 -12.93 1.36 -6.93
N GLU A 101 -13.69 2.47 -6.88
CA GLU A 101 -13.17 3.80 -7.19
C GLU A 101 -12.24 4.31 -6.08
N ALA A 102 -12.61 4.14 -4.81
CA ALA A 102 -11.75 4.46 -3.68
C ALA A 102 -10.39 3.74 -3.76
N ARG A 103 -10.41 2.45 -4.11
CA ARG A 103 -9.22 1.62 -4.30
C ARG A 103 -8.38 2.08 -5.50
N ARG A 104 -9.03 2.40 -6.63
CA ARG A 104 -8.35 2.96 -7.82
C ARG A 104 -7.67 4.28 -7.50
N LEU A 105 -8.34 5.17 -6.77
CA LEU A 105 -7.79 6.46 -6.35
C LEU A 105 -6.61 6.28 -5.39
N ALA A 106 -6.76 5.44 -4.36
CA ALA A 106 -5.67 5.11 -3.44
C ALA A 106 -4.45 4.54 -4.19
N MET A 107 -4.68 3.65 -5.16
CA MET A 107 -3.61 3.07 -5.98
C MET A 107 -2.93 4.10 -6.89
N ASN A 108 -3.68 5.03 -7.49
CA ASN A 108 -3.09 6.11 -8.28
C ASN A 108 -2.17 7.00 -7.44
N GLU A 109 -2.58 7.31 -6.21
CA GLU A 109 -1.75 8.07 -5.28
C GLU A 109 -0.51 7.29 -4.81
N ASN A 110 -0.65 5.99 -4.53
CA ASN A 110 0.49 5.11 -4.23
C ASN A 110 1.46 5.04 -5.41
N ARG A 111 0.97 4.89 -6.64
CA ARG A 111 1.79 4.92 -7.86
C ARG A 111 2.59 6.20 -7.95
N ARG A 112 1.96 7.35 -7.68
CA ARG A 112 2.64 8.64 -7.67
C ARG A 112 3.72 8.72 -6.58
N CYS A 113 3.45 8.20 -5.38
CA CYS A 113 4.45 8.17 -4.31
C CYS A 113 5.64 7.28 -4.68
N ILE A 114 5.39 6.11 -5.24
CA ILE A 114 6.42 5.17 -5.71
C ILE A 114 7.29 5.80 -6.80
N GLN A 115 6.69 6.46 -7.78
CA GLN A 115 7.41 7.13 -8.87
C GLN A 115 8.30 8.28 -8.41
N MET A 116 7.89 8.99 -7.35
CA MET A 116 8.64 10.13 -6.80
C MET A 116 9.65 9.74 -5.73
N ASN A 117 9.62 8.48 -5.26
CA ASN A 117 10.44 8.02 -4.15
C ASN A 117 11.80 7.53 -4.67
N PRO A 118 12.93 8.17 -4.26
CA PRO A 118 14.26 7.84 -4.75
C PRO A 118 14.66 6.37 -4.58
N VAL A 119 14.16 5.70 -3.55
CA VAL A 119 14.50 4.29 -3.25
C VAL A 119 14.00 3.32 -4.33
N PHE A 120 13.02 3.73 -5.14
CA PHE A 120 12.47 2.95 -6.25
C PHE A 120 13.12 3.29 -7.60
N HIS A 121 13.94 4.34 -7.68
CA HIS A 121 14.59 4.72 -8.94
C HIS A 121 15.44 3.57 -9.49
N GLY A 122 15.29 3.26 -10.77
CA GLY A 122 15.98 2.14 -11.43
C GLY A 122 15.45 0.74 -11.09
N LYS A 123 14.48 0.61 -10.18
CA LYS A 123 13.92 -0.70 -9.76
C LYS A 123 12.52 -0.98 -10.31
N LEU A 124 11.88 -0.01 -10.96
CA LEU A 124 10.49 -0.12 -11.43
C LEU A 124 10.34 -0.75 -12.81
N GLN A 125 11.42 -0.78 -13.58
CA GLN A 125 11.46 -1.43 -14.89
C GLN A 125 12.20 -2.75 -14.74
N PRO A 126 11.65 -3.86 -15.25
CA PRO A 126 12.45 -5.07 -15.40
C PRO A 126 13.67 -4.73 -16.27
N LEU A 127 14.82 -5.27 -15.91
CA LEU A 127 16.01 -5.16 -16.76
C LEU A 127 15.63 -5.70 -18.14
N ASN A 128 15.95 -4.94 -19.20
CA ASN A 128 15.80 -5.42 -20.57
C ASN A 128 16.94 -6.40 -20.87
N ILE A 129 16.83 -7.61 -20.33
CA ILE A 129 17.83 -8.67 -20.43
C ILE A 129 17.45 -9.58 -21.61
N GLU A 130 17.43 -9.06 -22.84
CA GLU A 130 17.48 -9.94 -24.02
C GLU A 130 18.76 -10.80 -24.04
N SER A 131 19.73 -10.52 -23.14
CA SER A 131 20.94 -11.30 -22.88
C SER A 131 21.06 -11.85 -21.44
N THR A 132 20.07 -12.68 -21.05
CA THR A 132 20.28 -14.12 -20.77
C THR A 132 20.69 -14.73 -19.41
N LEU A 133 19.88 -15.73 -19.01
CA LEU A 133 20.33 -17.04 -18.50
C LEU A 133 20.58 -18.04 -19.65
N GLN A 134 19.75 -18.01 -20.70
CA GLN A 134 19.87 -18.94 -21.86
C GLN A 134 21.14 -18.72 -22.69
N GLY A 135 21.46 -17.50 -23.07
CA GLY A 135 22.75 -17.11 -23.67
C GLY A 135 23.94 -17.36 -22.74
N ALA A 136 23.84 -17.10 -21.43
CA ALA A 136 24.88 -17.51 -20.48
C ALA A 136 25.11 -19.04 -20.50
N ILE A 137 24.04 -19.83 -20.60
CA ILE A 137 24.10 -21.30 -20.78
C ILE A 137 24.67 -21.66 -22.16
N MET A 138 24.32 -20.95 -23.24
CA MET A 138 24.83 -21.21 -24.59
C MET A 138 26.34 -20.93 -24.69
N TYR A 139 26.84 -19.84 -24.08
CA TYR A 139 28.27 -19.56 -24.00
C TYR A 139 29.00 -20.62 -23.17
N GLY A 140 28.44 -21.04 -22.03
CA GLY A 140 29.04 -22.09 -21.19
C GLY A 140 29.08 -23.48 -21.84
N ASN A 141 28.18 -23.77 -22.79
CA ASN A 141 28.14 -25.04 -23.51
C ASN A 141 28.97 -25.04 -24.80
N SER A 142 29.43 -23.88 -25.30
CA SER A 142 30.26 -23.78 -26.51
C SER A 142 31.77 -23.92 -26.24
N GLU A 143 32.19 -24.00 -24.97
CA GLU A 143 33.60 -24.14 -24.58
C GLU A 143 34.01 -25.58 -24.19
N ASN A 144 33.15 -26.59 -24.44
CA ASN A 144 33.44 -28.02 -24.27
C ASN A 144 33.39 -28.76 -25.62
#